data_AF-E1JYT2-F1
#
_entry.id   AF-E1JYT2-F1
#
_cell.length_a   1.000
_cell.length_b   1.000
_cell.length_c   1.000
_cell.angle_alpha   90.00
_cell.angle_beta   90.00
_cell.angle_gamma   90.00
#
_symmetry.space_group_name_H-M   'P 1'
#
loop_
_entity.id
_entity.type
_entity.pdbx_description
1 polymer ?
#
loop_
_entity_poly.entity_id
_entity_poly.type
_entity_poly.pdbx_seq_one_letter_code
_entity_poly.pdbx_strand_id
1 'polypeptide(L)'
;MPSCNTVHRRLRQCVFLLTAVLVASALAGGTAFAQELLLSNLVLNNFEGKIRVRFGVEPTGIEHIRQALLEGERLALVCKARLAVKRDYVWNKEVSHARFESELRRLKGGDFAVSLPGQGSMADRDLSALFRKAWNEILIDLGSWDRLERGQTYVLTLELSLARLDVSPWVKKGLFFWPFDPATPVSYQLDFTY
;
A
#
# COMPACT_ATOMS: atom_id res chain seq x y z
N MET A 1 33.12 29.30 51.44
CA MET A 1 32.98 29.89 50.08
C MET A 1 33.45 28.86 49.04
N PRO A 2 32.55 28.05 48.44
CA PRO A 2 32.92 27.15 47.35
C PRO A 2 32.66 27.80 45.98
N SER A 3 33.77 28.22 45.38
CA SER A 3 34.20 28.06 43.98
C SER A 3 33.14 28.02 42.85
N CYS A 4 33.10 29.12 42.09
CA CYS A 4 32.34 29.38 40.85
C CYS A 4 32.66 28.45 39.64
N ASN A 5 33.70 27.61 39.73
CA ASN A 5 34.20 26.82 38.58
C ASN A 5 33.43 25.52 38.27
N THR A 6 32.63 25.01 39.20
CA THR A 6 31.93 23.72 39.05
C THR A 6 30.70 23.80 38.16
N VAL A 7 30.06 24.97 38.09
CA VAL A 7 28.82 25.20 37.33
C VAL A 7 29.07 25.19 35.82
N HIS A 8 30.14 25.86 35.36
CA HIS A 8 30.49 25.91 33.93
C HIS A 8 30.87 24.54 33.35
N ARG A 9 31.47 23.66 34.15
CA ARG A 9 31.86 22.31 33.73
C ARG A 9 30.65 21.39 33.56
N ARG A 10 29.65 21.50 34.45
CA ARG A 10 28.38 20.78 34.32
C ARG A 10 27.53 21.31 33.17
N LEU A 11 27.52 22.62 32.94
CA LEU A 11 26.81 23.24 31.82
C LEU A 11 27.37 22.79 30.47
N ARG A 12 28.71 22.75 30.31
CA ARG A 12 29.38 22.22 29.11
C ARG A 12 29.10 20.74 28.88
N GLN A 13 29.05 19.93 29.93
CA GLN A 13 28.71 18.50 29.83
C GLN A 13 27.25 18.29 29.43
N CYS A 14 26.31 19.08 29.96
CA CYS A 14 24.91 19.01 29.57
C CYS A 14 24.71 19.41 28.10
N VAL A 15 25.39 20.47 27.63
CA VAL A 15 25.33 20.87 26.21
C VAL A 15 25.86 19.77 25.31
N PHE A 16 26.99 19.15 25.66
CA PHE A 16 27.60 18.08 24.87
C PHE A 16 26.73 16.81 24.81
N LEU A 17 26.07 16.46 25.92
CA LEU A 17 25.12 15.35 25.95
C LEU A 17 23.86 15.66 25.13
N LEU A 18 23.37 16.90 25.16
CA LEU A 18 22.24 17.33 24.34
C LEU A 18 22.55 17.30 22.83
N THR A 19 23.74 17.75 22.41
CA THR A 19 24.15 17.64 21.00
C THR A 19 24.37 16.19 20.57
N ALA A 20 24.95 15.34 21.42
CA ALA A 20 25.13 13.93 21.11
C ALA A 20 23.78 13.20 20.93
N VAL A 21 22.79 13.50 21.77
CA VAL A 21 21.43 12.95 21.63
C VAL A 21 20.73 13.46 20.37
N LEU A 22 20.89 14.74 20.02
CA LEU A 22 20.34 15.31 18.78
C LEU A 22 20.95 14.69 17.51
N VAL A 23 22.27 14.42 17.50
CA VAL A 23 22.96 13.77 16.37
C VAL A 23 22.56 12.29 16.26
N ALA A 24 22.43 11.58 17.38
CA ALA A 24 21.95 10.19 17.38
C ALA A 24 20.50 10.08 16.88
N SER A 25 19.66 11.08 17.16
CA SER A 25 18.28 11.15 16.66
C SER A 25 18.21 11.34 15.15
N ALA A 26 19.13 12.13 14.58
CA ALA A 26 19.17 12.40 13.14
C ALA A 26 19.64 11.19 12.30
N LEU A 27 20.43 10.29 12.89
CA LEU A 27 20.89 9.06 12.23
C LEU A 27 19.88 7.90 12.30
N ALA A 28 18.81 8.03 13.09
CA ALA A 28 17.73 7.06 13.19
C ALA A 28 16.58 7.31 12.19
N GLY A 29 16.76 8.23 11.24
CA GLY A 29 15.86 8.40 10.09
C GLY A 29 15.98 7.20 9.16
N GLY A 30 15.28 6.11 9.48
CA GLY A 30 15.11 4.98 8.59
C GLY A 30 14.56 5.44 7.25
N THR A 31 15.14 4.96 6.15
CA THR A 31 14.62 5.16 4.81
C THR A 31 13.25 4.51 4.74
N ALA A 32 12.19 5.30 4.91
CA ALA A 32 10.84 4.83 4.68
C ALA A 32 10.74 4.44 3.21
N PHE A 33 10.51 3.16 2.93
CA PHE A 33 10.27 2.69 1.57
C PHE A 33 8.87 3.13 1.17
N ALA A 34 8.77 4.32 0.57
CA ALA A 34 7.53 4.77 -0.03
C ALA A 34 7.17 3.81 -1.17
N GLN A 35 6.09 3.04 -0.97
CA GLN A 35 5.54 2.23 -2.05
C GLN A 35 4.87 3.16 -3.04
N GLU A 36 5.57 3.50 -4.10
CA GLU A 36 5.03 4.34 -5.15
C GLU A 36 4.30 3.46 -6.19
N LEU A 37 3.07 3.06 -5.85
CA LEU A 37 2.10 2.46 -6.76
C LEU A 37 1.16 3.57 -7.23
N LEU A 38 1.12 3.83 -8.53
CA LEU A 38 0.22 4.79 -9.13
C LEU A 38 -1.04 4.09 -9.64
N LEU A 39 -2.19 4.62 -9.22
CA LEU A 39 -3.48 4.25 -9.79
C LEU A 39 -3.69 4.99 -11.12
N SER A 40 -3.99 4.26 -12.19
CA SER A 40 -4.37 4.83 -13.48
C SER A 40 -5.79 4.41 -13.87
N ASN A 41 -6.47 5.24 -14.68
CA ASN A 41 -7.76 4.92 -15.29
C ASN A 41 -8.85 4.41 -14.32
N LEU A 42 -8.99 5.02 -13.14
CA LEU A 42 -10.07 4.69 -12.20
C LEU A 42 -11.44 5.05 -12.78
N VAL A 43 -12.25 4.05 -13.03
CA VAL A 43 -13.62 4.20 -13.55
C VAL A 43 -14.55 3.30 -12.74
N LEU A 44 -15.69 3.86 -12.34
CA LEU A 44 -16.81 3.11 -11.75
C LEU A 44 -17.92 3.02 -12.79
N ASN A 45 -18.41 1.82 -13.06
CA ASN A 45 -19.51 1.59 -13.99
C ASN A 45 -20.52 0.58 -13.45
N ASN A 46 -21.74 0.64 -13.99
CA ASN A 46 -22.74 -0.39 -13.81
C ASN A 46 -22.56 -1.43 -14.92
N PHE A 47 -22.26 -2.67 -14.54
CA PHE A 47 -22.22 -3.79 -15.47
C PHE A 47 -23.13 -4.90 -14.95
N GLU A 48 -24.15 -5.27 -15.72
CA GLU A 48 -25.12 -6.32 -15.37
C GLU A 48 -25.79 -6.10 -13.99
N GLY A 49 -26.08 -4.84 -13.64
CA GLY A 49 -26.71 -4.51 -12.36
C GLY A 49 -25.74 -4.53 -11.17
N LYS A 50 -24.43 -4.60 -11.43
CA LYS A 50 -23.39 -4.58 -10.39
C LYS A 50 -22.48 -3.37 -10.51
N ILE A 51 -22.03 -2.89 -9.36
CA ILE A 51 -21.02 -1.83 -9.24
C ILE A 51 -19.67 -2.45 -9.55
N ARG A 52 -19.12 -2.12 -10.71
CA ARG A 52 -17.80 -2.59 -11.12
C ARG A 52 -16.83 -1.41 -11.11
N VAL A 53 -15.69 -1.64 -10.46
CA VAL A 53 -14.58 -0.69 -10.43
C VAL A 53 -13.49 -1.23 -11.33
N ARG A 54 -13.08 -0.40 -12.28
CA ARG A 54 -11.97 -0.68 -13.20
C ARG A 54 -10.85 0.30 -12.93
N PHE A 55 -9.64 -0.20 -12.79
CA PHE A 55 -8.46 0.63 -12.62
C PHE A 55 -7.19 -0.11 -13.07
N GLY A 56 -6.18 0.65 -13.45
CA GLY A 56 -4.82 0.18 -13.67
C GLY A 56 -3.93 0.51 -12.49
N VAL A 57 -2.88 -0.29 -12.30
CA VAL A 57 -1.83 -0.06 -11.30
C VAL A 57 -0.48 -0.08 -11.99
N GLU A 58 0.24 1.02 -11.83
CA GLU A 58 1.56 1.25 -12.42
C GLU A 58 2.61 1.42 -11.31
N PRO A 59 3.68 0.63 -11.29
CA PRO A 59 4.77 0.83 -10.34
C PRO A 59 5.67 1.95 -10.85
N THR A 60 5.97 2.96 -10.02
CA THR A 60 7.03 3.92 -10.38
C THR A 60 8.42 3.33 -10.12
N GLY A 61 8.54 2.46 -9.10
CA GLY A 61 9.80 1.86 -8.64
C GLY A 61 10.06 0.44 -9.15
N ILE A 62 9.88 0.18 -10.44
CA ILE A 62 9.93 -1.18 -10.99
C ILE A 62 11.25 -1.92 -10.74
N GLU A 63 12.38 -1.20 -10.69
CA GLU A 63 13.69 -1.80 -10.44
C GLU A 63 13.83 -2.35 -9.01
N HIS A 64 13.21 -1.72 -8.02
CA HIS A 64 13.21 -2.24 -6.64
C HIS A 64 12.37 -3.52 -6.52
N ILE A 65 11.22 -3.54 -7.19
CA ILE A 65 10.37 -4.73 -7.28
C ILE A 65 11.13 -5.85 -7.99
N ARG A 66 11.80 -5.53 -9.10
CA ARG A 66 12.65 -6.47 -9.83
C ARG A 66 13.72 -7.06 -8.92
N GLN A 67 14.47 -6.24 -8.19
CA GLN A 67 15.50 -6.72 -7.27
C GLN A 67 14.95 -7.68 -6.21
N ALA A 68 13.84 -7.34 -5.55
CA ALA A 68 13.18 -8.23 -4.59
C ALA A 68 12.80 -9.58 -5.22
N LEU A 69 12.24 -9.58 -6.43
CA LEU A 69 11.91 -10.82 -7.14
C LEU A 69 13.16 -11.61 -7.57
N LEU A 70 14.25 -10.92 -7.92
CA LEU A 70 15.52 -11.53 -8.28
C LEU A 70 16.15 -12.26 -7.08
N GLU A 71 15.99 -11.69 -5.88
CA GLU A 71 16.38 -12.29 -4.60
C GLU A 71 15.52 -13.51 -4.23
N GLY A 72 14.45 -13.77 -4.99
CA GLY A 72 13.56 -14.91 -4.81
C GLY A 72 12.33 -14.59 -3.95
N GLU A 73 12.12 -13.32 -3.59
CA GLU A 73 10.96 -12.91 -2.83
C GLU A 73 9.67 -13.09 -3.64
N ARG A 74 8.58 -13.39 -2.94
CA ARG A 74 7.22 -13.42 -3.50
C ARG A 74 6.51 -12.17 -3.05
N LEU A 75 5.88 -11.46 -3.98
CA LEU A 75 5.14 -10.23 -3.71
C LEU A 75 3.65 -10.48 -3.96
N ALA A 76 2.78 -9.81 -3.21
CA ALA A 76 1.35 -9.82 -3.40
C ALA A 76 0.84 -8.38 -3.50
N LEU A 77 0.24 -8.05 -4.63
CA LEU A 77 -0.54 -6.83 -4.76
C LEU A 77 -1.90 -7.07 -4.12
N VAL A 78 -2.16 -6.36 -3.02
CA VAL A 78 -3.43 -6.36 -2.32
C VAL A 78 -4.12 -5.04 -2.62
N CYS A 79 -5.33 -5.13 -3.15
CA CYS A 79 -6.23 -4.00 -3.32
C CYS A 79 -7.46 -4.19 -2.45
N LYS A 80 -7.82 -3.16 -1.68
CA LYS A 80 -9.06 -3.12 -0.92
C LYS A 80 -9.89 -1.95 -1.43
N ALA A 81 -11.05 -2.27 -1.99
CA ALA A 81 -12.04 -1.29 -2.40
C ALA A 81 -13.11 -1.19 -1.32
N ARG A 82 -13.41 0.01 -0.86
CA ARG A 82 -14.51 0.30 0.08
C ARG A 82 -15.39 1.37 -0.51
N LEU A 83 -16.70 1.15 -0.44
CA LEU A 83 -17.70 2.10 -0.88
C LEU A 83 -18.54 2.52 0.31
N ALA A 84 -18.59 3.81 0.58
CA ALA A 84 -19.35 4.37 1.68
C ALA A 84 -20.24 5.53 1.23
N VAL A 85 -21.39 5.71 1.88
CA VAL A 85 -22.21 6.92 1.72
C VAL A 85 -21.55 8.04 2.52
N LYS A 86 -21.30 9.17 1.86
CA LYS A 86 -20.85 10.41 2.52
C LYS A 86 -22.01 11.00 3.29
N ARG A 87 -21.79 11.30 4.58
CA ARG A 87 -22.78 11.96 5.42
C ARG A 87 -22.14 13.16 6.09
N ASP A 88 -22.80 14.32 6.03
CA ASP A 88 -22.19 15.58 6.48
C ASP A 88 -22.13 15.72 8.01
N TYR A 89 -23.03 15.05 8.73
CA TYR A 89 -23.21 15.23 10.17
C TYR A 89 -22.94 13.97 11.01
N VAL A 90 -22.69 12.82 10.38
CA VAL A 90 -22.47 11.53 11.05
C VAL A 90 -21.46 10.70 10.25
N TRP A 91 -20.97 9.60 10.83
CA TRP A 91 -19.92 8.81 10.20
C TRP A 91 -20.43 8.20 8.90
N ASN A 92 -19.55 8.15 7.89
CA ASN A 92 -19.85 7.54 6.61
C ASN A 92 -20.29 6.09 6.81
N LYS A 93 -21.37 5.69 6.13
CA LYS A 93 -21.91 4.34 6.23
C LYS A 93 -21.33 3.49 5.13
N GLU A 94 -20.59 2.42 5.48
CA GLU A 94 -20.12 1.44 4.49
C GLU A 94 -21.31 0.75 3.81
N VAL A 95 -21.29 0.75 2.49
CA VAL A 95 -22.29 0.14 1.60
C VAL A 95 -21.79 -1.21 1.10
N SER A 96 -20.50 -1.25 0.76
CA SER A 96 -19.86 -2.45 0.26
C SER A 96 -18.35 -2.39 0.40
N HIS A 97 -17.72 -3.55 0.42
CA HIS A 97 -16.28 -3.70 0.32
C HIS A 97 -15.95 -4.89 -0.58
N ALA A 98 -14.79 -4.82 -1.22
CA ALA A 98 -14.22 -5.93 -1.97
C ALA A 98 -12.71 -5.96 -1.80
N ARG A 99 -12.15 -7.15 -1.91
CA ARG A 99 -10.71 -7.37 -1.82
C ARG A 99 -10.25 -8.12 -3.06
N PHE A 100 -9.22 -7.59 -3.68
CA PHE A 100 -8.50 -8.22 -4.76
C PHE A 100 -7.08 -8.50 -4.30
N GLU A 101 -6.58 -9.68 -4.61
CA GLU A 101 -5.22 -10.08 -4.26
C GLU A 101 -4.62 -10.82 -5.45
N SER A 102 -3.46 -10.35 -5.91
CA SER A 102 -2.70 -10.99 -6.97
C SER A 102 -1.28 -11.24 -6.52
N GLU A 103 -0.74 -12.40 -6.89
CA GLU A 103 0.60 -12.81 -6.51
C GLU A 103 1.56 -12.57 -7.67
N LEU A 104 2.76 -12.07 -7.38
CA LEU A 104 3.87 -11.91 -8.29
C LEU A 104 5.08 -12.69 -7.76
N ARG A 105 5.66 -13.55 -8.59
CA ARG A 105 6.79 -14.41 -8.23
C ARG A 105 7.74 -14.59 -9.40
N ARG A 106 8.98 -14.97 -9.11
CA ARG A 106 9.95 -15.38 -10.12
C ARG A 106 9.91 -16.89 -10.33
N LEU A 107 9.96 -17.33 -11.58
CA LEU A 107 10.07 -18.74 -11.95
C LEU A 107 11.54 -19.17 -12.06
N LYS A 108 11.79 -20.47 -11.93
CA LYS A 108 13.15 -21.05 -12.01
C LYS A 108 13.85 -20.78 -13.35
N GLY A 109 13.09 -20.51 -14.42
CA GLY A 109 13.61 -20.17 -15.74
C GLY A 109 14.08 -18.71 -15.90
N GLY A 110 13.95 -17.89 -14.86
CA GLY A 110 14.27 -16.46 -14.91
C GLY A 110 13.10 -15.56 -15.30
N ASP A 111 12.00 -16.15 -15.77
CA ASP A 111 10.76 -15.44 -16.10
C ASP A 111 10.01 -14.99 -14.84
N PHE A 112 9.23 -13.93 -14.93
CA PHE A 112 8.34 -13.46 -13.88
C PHE A 112 6.92 -13.97 -14.15
N ALA A 113 6.19 -14.34 -13.11
CA ALA A 113 4.83 -14.81 -13.21
C ALA A 113 3.92 -14.04 -12.24
N VAL A 114 2.78 -13.57 -12.76
CA VAL A 114 1.68 -13.02 -11.97
C VAL A 114 0.54 -14.03 -11.95
N SER A 115 -0.14 -14.15 -10.83
CA SER A 115 -1.36 -14.94 -10.64
C SER A 115 -2.50 -14.00 -10.30
N LEU A 116 -3.47 -13.91 -11.20
CA LEU A 116 -4.66 -13.06 -11.07
C LEU A 116 -5.85 -13.93 -10.66
N PRO A 117 -6.67 -13.47 -9.69
CA PRO A 117 -7.87 -14.19 -9.30
C PRO A 117 -8.87 -14.18 -10.47
N GLY A 118 -9.25 -15.36 -10.97
CA GLY A 118 -10.23 -15.53 -12.06
C GLY A 118 -9.68 -15.46 -13.49
N GLN A 119 -8.50 -14.88 -13.72
CA GLN A 119 -7.86 -14.81 -15.05
C GLN A 119 -6.70 -15.81 -15.24
N GLY A 120 -6.22 -16.43 -14.14
CA GLY A 120 -5.14 -17.42 -14.17
C GLY A 120 -3.75 -16.81 -13.99
N SER A 121 -2.73 -17.59 -14.36
CA SER A 121 -1.33 -17.14 -14.24
C SER A 121 -0.78 -16.73 -15.60
N MET A 122 -0.11 -15.58 -15.64
CA MET A 122 0.58 -15.03 -16.79
C MET A 122 2.06 -14.97 -16.48
N ALA A 123 2.93 -15.30 -17.44
CA ALA A 123 4.36 -15.20 -17.27
C ALA A 123 5.02 -14.43 -18.43
N ASP A 124 6.02 -13.63 -18.11
CA ASP A 124 6.82 -12.87 -19.08
C ASP A 124 8.24 -12.65 -18.53
N ARG A 125 9.20 -12.49 -19.45
CA ARG A 125 10.59 -12.15 -19.09
C ARG A 125 10.74 -10.70 -18.71
N ASP A 126 9.94 -9.84 -19.34
CA ASP A 126 9.94 -8.42 -19.04
C ASP A 126 8.90 -8.13 -17.95
N LEU A 127 9.40 -7.74 -16.78
CA LEU A 127 8.58 -7.33 -15.65
C LEU A 127 7.65 -6.16 -16.02
N SER A 128 8.15 -5.16 -16.76
CA SER A 128 7.37 -4.00 -17.15
C SER A 128 6.22 -4.39 -18.08
N ALA A 129 6.49 -5.29 -19.03
CA ALA A 129 5.46 -5.83 -19.91
C ALA A 129 4.44 -6.68 -19.13
N LEU A 130 4.91 -7.49 -18.17
CA LEU A 130 4.04 -8.31 -17.32
C LEU A 130 3.08 -7.46 -16.49
N PHE A 131 3.58 -6.39 -15.86
CA PHE A 131 2.75 -5.44 -15.12
C PHE A 131 1.71 -4.77 -15.99
N ARG A 132 2.11 -4.29 -17.17
CA ARG A 132 1.18 -3.70 -18.15
C ARG A 132 0.16 -4.70 -18.69
N LYS A 133 0.43 -6.01 -18.66
CA LYS A 133 -0.55 -7.03 -19.07
C LYS A 133 -1.46 -7.42 -17.92
N ALA A 134 -0.90 -7.61 -16.73
CA ALA A 134 -1.61 -8.17 -15.58
C ALA A 134 -2.34 -7.12 -14.74
N TRP A 135 -1.78 -5.92 -14.60
CA TRP A 135 -2.27 -4.88 -13.69
C TRP A 135 -2.73 -3.59 -14.38
N ASN A 136 -2.69 -3.52 -15.71
CA ASN A 136 -3.22 -2.37 -16.46
C ASN A 136 -4.74 -2.27 -16.41
N GLU A 137 -5.44 -3.40 -16.27
CA GLU A 137 -6.89 -3.42 -16.12
C GLU A 137 -7.31 -4.46 -15.08
N ILE A 138 -7.50 -3.99 -13.84
CA ILE A 138 -8.04 -4.76 -12.73
C ILE A 138 -9.53 -4.44 -12.61
N LEU A 139 -10.35 -5.49 -12.49
CA LEU A 139 -11.80 -5.39 -12.33
C LEU A 139 -12.21 -5.93 -10.96
N ILE A 140 -12.87 -5.09 -10.17
CA ILE A 140 -13.42 -5.46 -8.86
C ILE A 140 -14.93 -5.27 -8.87
N ASP A 141 -15.65 -6.30 -8.42
CA ASP A 141 -17.10 -6.28 -8.21
C ASP A 141 -17.40 -5.85 -6.76
N LEU A 142 -18.07 -4.71 -6.60
CA LEU A 142 -18.51 -4.16 -5.31
C LEU A 142 -19.96 -4.58 -4.98
N GLY A 143 -20.56 -5.51 -5.71
CA GLY A 143 -21.90 -6.01 -5.47
C GLY A 143 -22.98 -5.25 -6.24
N SER A 144 -24.24 -5.42 -5.83
CA SER A 144 -25.38 -4.87 -6.58
C SER A 144 -25.41 -3.34 -6.60
N TRP A 145 -25.71 -2.78 -7.78
CA TRP A 145 -25.94 -1.36 -8.02
C TRP A 145 -27.19 -0.84 -7.29
N ASP A 146 -28.14 -1.71 -6.98
CA ASP A 146 -29.37 -1.34 -6.26
C ASP A 146 -29.10 -0.87 -4.82
N ARG A 147 -27.88 -1.10 -4.31
CA ARG A 147 -27.43 -0.56 -3.02
C ARG A 147 -27.14 0.94 -3.07
N LEU A 148 -27.06 1.53 -4.28
CA LEU A 148 -26.91 2.96 -4.47
C LEU A 148 -28.29 3.63 -4.51
N GLU A 149 -28.51 4.53 -3.55
CA GLU A 149 -29.66 5.40 -3.45
C GLU A 149 -29.40 6.66 -4.29
N ARG A 150 -30.42 7.11 -5.02
CA ARG A 150 -30.36 8.34 -5.81
C ARG A 150 -30.36 9.57 -4.91
N GLY A 151 -29.65 10.62 -5.33
CA GLY A 151 -29.45 11.87 -4.61
C GLY A 151 -28.41 11.79 -3.49
N GLN A 152 -27.70 10.66 -3.35
CA GLN A 152 -26.69 10.48 -2.31
C GLN A 152 -25.27 10.64 -2.87
N THR A 153 -24.39 11.19 -2.05
CA THR A 153 -22.96 11.26 -2.36
C THR A 153 -22.26 10.04 -1.79
N TYR A 154 -21.44 9.39 -2.60
CA TYR A 154 -20.67 8.22 -2.28
C TYR A 154 -19.17 8.52 -2.33
N VAL A 155 -18.44 7.80 -1.50
CA VAL A 155 -16.99 7.83 -1.42
C VAL A 155 -16.49 6.42 -1.70
N LEU A 156 -15.74 6.27 -2.79
CA LEU A 156 -14.98 5.07 -3.11
C LEU A 156 -13.55 5.26 -2.63
N THR A 157 -13.11 4.42 -1.69
CA THR A 157 -11.73 4.37 -1.20
C THR A 157 -11.04 3.11 -1.71
N LEU A 158 -9.90 3.27 -2.37
CA LEU A 158 -9.05 2.20 -2.87
C LEU A 158 -7.71 2.24 -2.13
N GLU A 159 -7.44 1.23 -1.31
CA GLU A 159 -6.14 1.03 -0.71
C GLU A 159 -5.35 0.01 -1.54
N LEU A 160 -4.18 0.41 -2.03
CA LEU A 160 -3.22 -0.42 -2.74
C LEU A 160 -2.00 -0.68 -1.86
N SER A 161 -1.56 -1.92 -1.78
CA SER A 161 -0.28 -2.26 -1.15
C SER A 161 0.37 -3.46 -1.81
N LEU A 162 1.69 -3.50 -1.80
CA LEU A 162 2.48 -4.60 -2.32
C LEU A 162 3.18 -5.30 -1.14
N ALA A 163 2.57 -6.38 -0.64
CA ALA A 163 3.08 -7.11 0.51
C ALA A 163 4.08 -8.19 0.08
N ARG A 164 5.17 -8.37 0.83
CA ARG A 164 6.00 -9.58 0.71
C ARG A 164 5.24 -10.78 1.30
N LEU A 165 5.13 -11.87 0.56
CA LEU A 165 4.41 -13.10 0.95
C LEU A 165 5.27 -14.04 1.81
N ASP A 166 6.60 -13.91 1.75
CA ASP A 166 7.52 -14.84 2.43
C ASP A 166 7.66 -14.58 3.94
N VAL A 167 6.95 -13.58 4.47
CA VAL A 167 6.82 -13.37 5.92
C VAL A 167 5.71 -14.27 6.47
N SER A 168 6.14 -15.29 7.22
CA SER A 168 5.29 -16.30 7.84
C SER A 168 4.11 -15.67 8.63
N PRO A 169 2.85 -16.17 8.50
CA PRO A 169 1.65 -15.56 9.11
C PRO A 169 1.69 -15.39 10.63
N TRP A 170 2.50 -16.16 11.35
CA TRP A 170 2.61 -16.10 12.81
C TRP A 170 3.41 -14.87 13.28
N VAL A 171 4.33 -14.35 12.44
CA VAL A 171 5.13 -13.15 12.74
C VAL A 171 4.26 -11.88 12.71
N LYS A 172 3.28 -11.82 11.78
CA LYS A 172 2.33 -10.69 11.66
C LYS A 172 1.42 -10.51 12.88
N LYS A 173 1.21 -11.56 13.69
CA LYS A 173 0.33 -11.51 14.88
C LYS A 173 1.07 -11.35 16.21
N GLY A 174 2.39 -11.58 16.24
CA GLY A 174 3.16 -11.65 17.49
C GLY A 174 4.06 -10.44 17.78
N LEU A 175 4.41 -9.62 16.80
CA LEU A 175 5.42 -8.57 16.94
C LEU A 175 4.88 -7.19 16.52
N PHE A 176 4.13 -6.55 17.42
CA PHE A 176 3.74 -5.14 17.33
C PHE A 176 4.92 -4.16 17.55
N PHE A 177 6.13 -4.66 17.77
CA PHE A 177 7.32 -3.86 18.14
C PHE A 177 8.42 -3.85 17.08
N TRP A 178 8.25 -4.59 15.98
CA TRP A 178 9.27 -4.70 14.93
C TRP A 178 8.81 -3.99 13.66
N PRO A 179 9.57 -3.01 13.12
CA PRO A 179 9.29 -2.42 11.83
C PRO A 179 9.73 -3.41 10.75
N PHE A 180 8.98 -4.51 10.60
CA PHE A 180 8.79 -5.01 9.25
C PHE A 180 8.06 -3.88 8.57
N ASP A 181 8.65 -3.25 7.56
CA ASP A 181 8.06 -2.15 6.83
C ASP A 181 7.16 -2.76 5.74
N PRO A 182 5.85 -3.06 5.99
CA PRO A 182 4.92 -3.20 4.90
C PRO A 182 4.88 -1.81 4.30
N ALA A 183 5.57 -1.64 3.18
CA ALA A 183 5.65 -0.34 2.55
C ALA A 183 4.24 0.26 2.43
N THR A 184 4.19 1.55 2.74
CA THR A 184 2.95 2.21 3.17
C THR A 184 1.86 2.04 2.11
N PRO A 185 0.65 1.58 2.49
CA PRO A 185 -0.43 1.43 1.54
C PRO A 185 -0.76 2.81 0.95
N VAL A 186 -0.89 2.87 -0.37
CA VAL A 186 -1.35 4.08 -1.07
C VAL A 186 -2.87 4.07 -1.08
N SER A 187 -3.48 5.14 -0.60
CA SER A 187 -4.94 5.28 -0.55
C SER A 187 -5.41 6.32 -1.56
N TYR A 188 -6.36 5.92 -2.40
CA TYR A 188 -7.03 6.77 -3.38
C TYR A 188 -8.49 6.91 -3.02
N GLN A 189 -9.03 8.13 -3.16
CA GLN A 189 -10.43 8.41 -2.88
C GLN A 189 -11.08 9.05 -4.10
N LEU A 190 -12.27 8.56 -4.45
CA LEU A 190 -13.13 9.11 -5.48
C LEU A 190 -14.50 9.43 -4.87
N ASP A 191 -14.87 10.71 -4.90
CA ASP A 191 -16.19 11.17 -4.48
C ASP A 191 -17.08 11.28 -5.72
N PHE A 192 -18.29 10.73 -5.67
CA PHE A 192 -19.28 10.83 -6.76
C PHE A 192 -20.70 10.92 -6.22
N THR A 193 -21.62 11.47 -7.01
CA THR A 193 -23.05 11.56 -6.67
C THR A 193 -23.84 10.75 -7.68
N TYR A 194 -24.80 9.95 -7.21
CA TYR A 194 -25.69 9.12 -8.03
C TYR A 194 -27.14 9.58 -7.94
#